data_AF-A0A9X0XDF7-F1
#
_entry.id   AF-A0A9X0XDF7-F1
#
_cell.length_a   1.000
_cell.length_b   1.000
_cell.length_c   1.000
_cell.angle_alpha   90.00
_cell.angle_beta   90.00
_cell.angle_gamma   90.00
#
_symmetry.space_group_name_H-M   'P 1'
#
loop_
_entity.id
_entity.type
_entity.pdbx_description
1 polymer ?
#
loop_
_entity_poly.entity_id
_entity_poly.type
_entity_poly.pdbx_seq_one_letter_code
_entity_poly.pdbx_strand_id
1 'polypeptide(L)'
;MSPRLAQRLLIVQTLLLVLLLWGGVYFARDEFQLATEAEEEEIPTADHLRDVGAGAPQVVLSATAQRHVDLQVAPPEAGGLRASRTLRLEVLDAQALLAPRQAWLAASAAEDAARLARDTASREAARMQALHADGQQVSTRALEAAQDALARAELARAAAETARRAAAESAQAAWGPRLGAWLVAPEGSPGAQAWARLIDGRDVLLRAAWPAEAELPASAELELARADLPPARRRAEALGAAPAAAAGTLPPGLRALLFRAGGGSLSAGQVVDGHLLLGPALAGAWVPASALIWHAGQPWVYRQEALAEAASGPAPAGHGDDDDDDDELAPAATAAAGPLQAFRRQALPGAEREPGASGRWFLPGFDATQPVVVRGAQLLLSEEQKGLLKNENDD
;
A
#
# COMPACT_ATOMS: atom_id res chain seq x y z
N MET A 1 61.94 -20.13 -72.01
CA MET A 1 60.61 -20.06 -72.66
C MET A 1 60.64 -18.99 -73.74
N SER A 2 60.23 -19.30 -74.96
CA SER A 2 60.19 -18.31 -76.05
C SER A 2 59.14 -17.23 -75.75
N PRO A 3 59.40 -15.93 -76.00
CA PRO A 3 58.49 -14.82 -75.66
C PRO A 3 57.09 -14.97 -76.27
N ARG A 4 56.98 -15.66 -77.41
CA ARG A 4 55.71 -15.98 -78.08
C ARG A 4 54.81 -16.94 -77.31
N LEU A 5 55.36 -17.75 -76.41
CA LEU A 5 54.62 -18.75 -75.63
C LEU A 5 54.02 -18.14 -74.36
N ALA A 6 54.76 -17.22 -73.72
CA ALA A 6 54.26 -16.43 -72.58
C ALA A 6 53.10 -15.51 -73.00
N GLN A 7 53.19 -14.86 -74.17
CA GLN A 7 52.12 -13.99 -74.68
C GLN A 7 50.82 -14.77 -74.98
N ARG A 8 50.94 -15.99 -75.53
CA ARG A 8 49.78 -16.86 -75.76
C ARG A 8 49.12 -17.30 -74.46
N LEU A 9 49.91 -17.63 -73.43
CA LEU A 9 49.38 -18.01 -72.12
C LEU A 9 48.61 -16.86 -71.47
N LEU A 10 49.12 -15.63 -71.57
CA LEU A 10 48.48 -14.44 -71.03
C LEU A 10 47.13 -14.15 -71.70
N ILE A 11 47.07 -14.26 -73.04
CA ILE A 11 45.81 -14.05 -73.79
C ILE A 11 44.75 -15.10 -73.38
N VAL A 12 45.15 -16.37 -73.27
CA VAL A 12 44.24 -17.45 -72.86
C VAL A 12 43.76 -17.24 -71.43
N GLN A 13 44.64 -16.86 -70.51
CA GLN A 13 44.27 -16.57 -69.12
C GLN A 13 43.29 -15.39 -69.01
N THR A 14 43.49 -14.35 -69.84
CA THR A 14 42.62 -13.17 -69.84
C THR A 14 41.23 -13.52 -70.35
N LEU A 15 41.14 -14.31 -71.43
CA LEU A 15 39.86 -14.83 -71.94
C LEU A 15 39.14 -15.70 -70.91
N LEU A 16 39.88 -16.55 -70.19
CA LEU A 16 39.32 -17.42 -69.16
C LEU A 16 38.78 -16.62 -67.96
N LEU A 17 39.44 -15.54 -67.58
CA LEU A 17 38.96 -14.60 -66.56
C LEU A 17 37.67 -13.89 -66.98
N VAL A 18 37.59 -13.41 -68.22
CA VAL A 18 36.38 -12.77 -68.74
C VAL A 18 35.20 -13.74 -68.78
N LEU A 19 35.45 -14.98 -69.17
CA LEU A 19 34.41 -16.01 -69.27
C LEU A 19 33.92 -16.46 -67.89
N LEU A 20 34.83 -16.57 -66.90
CA LEU A 20 34.46 -16.79 -65.49
C LEU A 20 33.65 -15.64 -64.91
N LEU A 21 34.03 -14.39 -65.21
CA LEU A 21 33.29 -13.21 -64.77
C LEU A 21 31.87 -13.20 -65.36
N TRP A 22 31.75 -13.52 -66.65
CA TRP A 22 30.46 -13.59 -67.33
C TRP A 22 29.57 -14.72 -66.78
N GLY A 23 30.16 -15.89 -66.51
CA GLY A 23 29.47 -16.99 -65.84
C GLY A 23 28.99 -16.63 -64.43
N GLY A 24 29.82 -15.91 -63.66
CA GLY A 24 29.44 -15.43 -62.32
C GLY A 24 28.26 -14.46 -62.35
N VAL A 25 28.21 -13.53 -63.32
CA VAL A 25 27.09 -12.60 -63.49
C VAL A 25 25.81 -13.32 -63.91
N TYR A 26 25.92 -14.34 -64.78
CA TYR A 26 24.76 -15.10 -65.23
C TYR A 26 24.16 -15.96 -64.11
N PHE A 27 25.00 -16.68 -63.36
CA PHE A 27 24.54 -17.49 -62.22
C PHE A 27 24.05 -16.65 -61.04
N ALA A 28 24.68 -15.51 -60.76
CA ALA A 28 24.21 -14.61 -59.71
C ALA A 28 22.82 -14.03 -60.02
N ARG A 29 22.52 -13.76 -61.30
CA ARG A 29 21.20 -13.26 -61.70
C ARG A 29 20.08 -14.27 -61.44
N ASP A 30 20.34 -15.55 -61.60
CA ASP A 30 19.38 -16.64 -61.39
C ASP A 30 19.13 -16.86 -59.88
N GLU A 31 20.19 -16.83 -59.05
CA GLU A 31 20.04 -16.86 -57.58
C GLU A 31 19.28 -15.65 -57.04
N PHE A 32 19.48 -14.45 -57.61
CA PHE A 32 18.71 -13.28 -57.21
C PHE A 32 17.23 -13.41 -57.55
N GLN A 33 16.86 -13.99 -58.69
CA GLN A 33 15.46 -14.22 -59.06
C GLN A 33 14.79 -15.24 -58.14
N LEU A 34 15.46 -16.35 -57.83
CA LEU A 34 14.99 -17.35 -56.86
C LEU A 34 14.90 -16.80 -55.43
N ALA A 35 15.78 -15.88 -55.03
CA ALA A 35 15.71 -15.22 -53.74
C ALA A 35 14.53 -14.22 -53.66
N THR A 36 14.25 -13.46 -54.72
CA THR A 36 13.05 -12.62 -54.79
C THR A 36 11.76 -13.43 -54.86
N GLU A 37 11.73 -14.55 -55.58
CA GLU A 37 10.55 -15.43 -55.63
C GLU A 37 10.32 -16.15 -54.28
N ALA A 38 11.39 -16.46 -53.54
CA ALA A 38 11.31 -17.01 -52.18
C ALA A 38 10.96 -15.94 -51.11
N GLU A 39 11.21 -14.66 -51.36
CA GLU A 39 10.72 -13.54 -50.53
C GLU A 39 9.27 -13.16 -50.87
N GLU A 40 8.78 -13.45 -52.08
CA GLU A 40 7.41 -13.15 -52.53
C GLU A 40 6.37 -14.26 -52.24
N GLU A 41 6.77 -15.44 -51.77
CA GLU A 41 5.85 -16.35 -51.03
C GLU A 41 5.60 -15.81 -49.61
N GLU A 42 4.99 -14.63 -49.55
CA GLU A 42 4.41 -14.06 -48.33
C GLU A 42 3.26 -14.99 -47.91
N ILE A 43 3.54 -15.96 -47.04
CA ILE A 43 2.51 -16.68 -46.30
C ILE A 43 1.62 -15.58 -45.69
N PRO A 44 0.31 -15.52 -46.00
CA PRO A 44 -0.53 -14.45 -45.50
C PRO A 44 -0.54 -14.52 -43.98
N THR A 45 0.25 -13.65 -43.34
CA THR A 45 0.16 -13.39 -41.91
C THR A 45 -1.27 -12.91 -41.71
N ALA A 46 -2.12 -13.76 -41.11
CA ALA A 46 -3.47 -13.38 -40.79
C ALA A 46 -3.42 -12.05 -40.04
N ASP A 47 -4.10 -11.04 -40.57
CA ASP A 47 -4.15 -9.74 -39.92
C ASP A 47 -4.90 -9.91 -38.60
N HIS A 48 -4.12 -9.96 -37.52
CA HIS A 48 -4.63 -10.14 -36.18
C HIS A 48 -5.14 -8.81 -35.61
N LEU A 49 -5.01 -7.69 -36.32
CA LEU A 49 -5.49 -6.40 -35.86
C LEU A 49 -6.89 -6.12 -36.41
N ARG A 50 -7.79 -5.68 -35.52
CA ARG A 50 -8.97 -4.94 -35.92
C ARG A 50 -8.83 -3.51 -35.44
N ASP A 51 -8.77 -2.58 -36.40
CA ASP A 51 -8.92 -1.16 -36.08
C ASP A 51 -10.38 -0.89 -35.70
N VAL A 52 -10.56 -0.25 -34.55
CA VAL A 52 -11.87 0.09 -33.99
C VAL A 52 -11.92 1.61 -33.81
N GLY A 53 -11.59 2.37 -34.86
CA GLY A 53 -11.75 3.82 -34.90
C GLY A 53 -11.09 4.54 -33.73
N ALA A 54 -11.84 5.36 -32.98
CA ALA A 54 -11.33 6.24 -31.92
C ALA A 54 -10.92 5.52 -30.60
N GLY A 55 -10.34 4.32 -30.66
CA GLY A 55 -9.93 3.52 -29.51
C GLY A 55 -8.63 2.73 -29.74
N ALA A 56 -8.10 2.10 -28.69
CA ALA A 56 -6.93 1.24 -28.83
C ALA A 56 -7.25 0.04 -29.75
N PRO A 57 -6.37 -0.29 -30.71
CA PRO A 57 -6.58 -1.42 -31.63
C PRO A 57 -6.80 -2.73 -30.87
N GLN A 58 -7.64 -3.60 -31.43
CA GLN A 58 -7.95 -4.91 -30.86
C GLN A 58 -7.13 -5.99 -31.55
N VAL A 59 -6.46 -6.83 -30.75
CA VAL A 59 -5.78 -8.02 -31.26
C VAL A 59 -6.77 -9.18 -31.23
N VAL A 60 -7.03 -9.81 -32.37
CA VAL A 60 -7.97 -10.92 -32.50
C VAL A 60 -7.19 -12.21 -32.72
N LEU A 61 -7.31 -13.15 -31.78
CA LEU A 61 -6.63 -14.45 -31.86
C LEU A 61 -7.61 -15.60 -31.71
N SER A 62 -7.39 -16.66 -32.49
CA SER A 62 -8.10 -17.93 -32.33
C SER A 62 -7.61 -18.69 -31.08
N ALA A 63 -8.44 -19.57 -30.53
CA ALA A 63 -8.06 -20.42 -29.40
C ALA A 63 -6.84 -21.33 -29.68
N THR A 64 -6.54 -21.58 -30.96
CA THR A 64 -5.37 -22.35 -31.39
C THR A 64 -4.11 -21.46 -31.39
N ALA A 65 -4.21 -20.25 -31.95
CA ALA A 65 -3.13 -19.26 -31.91
C ALA A 65 -2.73 -18.90 -30.48
N GLN A 66 -3.70 -18.69 -29.59
CA GLN A 66 -3.45 -18.43 -28.16
C GLN A 66 -2.61 -19.52 -27.49
N ARG A 67 -2.89 -20.80 -27.79
CA ARG A 67 -2.12 -21.94 -27.25
C ARG A 67 -0.71 -22.01 -27.82
N HIS A 68 -0.53 -21.69 -29.10
CA HIS A 68 0.80 -21.66 -29.73
C HIS A 68 1.72 -20.59 -29.15
N VAL A 69 1.16 -19.45 -28.74
CA VAL A 69 1.92 -18.34 -28.15
C VAL A 69 1.92 -18.34 -26.61
N ASP A 70 1.40 -19.41 -25.98
CA ASP A 70 1.28 -19.56 -24.52
C ASP A 70 0.60 -18.34 -23.84
N LEU A 71 -0.44 -17.81 -24.51
CA LEU A 71 -1.30 -16.79 -23.97
C LEU A 71 -2.21 -17.41 -22.92
N GLN A 72 -2.19 -16.85 -21.71
CA GLN A 72 -3.06 -17.33 -20.62
C GLN A 72 -3.93 -16.19 -20.12
N VAL A 73 -5.22 -16.47 -19.98
CA VAL A 73 -6.21 -15.54 -19.46
C VAL A 73 -6.79 -16.11 -18.17
N ALA A 74 -6.93 -15.27 -17.15
CA ALA A 74 -7.58 -15.64 -15.91
C ALA A 74 -8.54 -14.54 -15.44
N PRO A 75 -9.64 -14.88 -14.76
CA PRO A 75 -10.44 -13.89 -14.07
C PRO A 75 -9.59 -13.25 -12.94
N PRO A 76 -9.56 -11.92 -12.83
CA PRO A 76 -8.95 -11.23 -11.70
C PRO A 76 -9.55 -11.69 -10.37
N GLU A 77 -8.77 -11.63 -9.30
CA GLU A 77 -9.29 -11.90 -7.95
C GLU A 77 -9.99 -10.65 -7.42
N ALA A 78 -11.31 -10.71 -7.21
CA ALA A 78 -12.05 -9.61 -6.62
C ALA A 78 -11.53 -9.29 -5.21
N GLY A 79 -11.28 -8.01 -4.93
CA GLY A 79 -10.76 -7.61 -3.63
C GLY A 79 -10.88 -6.11 -3.38
N GLY A 80 -10.24 -5.67 -2.30
CA GLY A 80 -10.15 -4.25 -2.01
C GLY A 80 -8.80 -3.87 -1.45
N LEU A 81 -8.36 -2.65 -1.77
CA LEU A 81 -7.18 -2.04 -1.20
C LEU A 81 -7.60 -0.85 -0.36
N ARG A 82 -7.09 -0.80 0.87
CA ARG A 82 -7.29 0.33 1.76
C ARG A 82 -6.03 1.17 1.74
N ALA A 83 -6.20 2.48 1.55
CA ALA A 83 -5.08 3.41 1.64
C ALA A 83 -4.38 3.21 3.00
N SER A 84 -3.05 3.17 3.00
CA SER A 84 -2.29 2.99 4.23
C SER A 84 -1.12 3.95 4.28
N ARG A 85 -0.72 4.32 5.49
CA ARG A 85 0.47 5.13 5.76
C ARG A 85 1.43 4.34 6.62
N THR A 86 2.65 4.16 6.13
CA THR A 86 3.72 3.55 6.91
C THR A 86 4.14 4.49 8.04
N LEU A 87 4.22 3.94 9.25
CA LEU A 87 4.65 4.60 10.47
C LEU A 87 5.75 3.76 11.11
N ARG A 88 6.78 4.43 11.60
CA ARG A 88 7.73 3.83 12.53
C ARG A 88 7.21 4.06 13.95
N LEU A 89 6.95 2.97 14.65
CA LEU A 89 6.34 2.96 15.98
C LEU A 89 7.36 2.50 17.01
N GLU A 90 7.54 3.28 18.06
CA GLU A 90 8.36 2.91 19.21
C GLU A 90 7.46 2.50 20.37
N VAL A 91 7.71 1.34 20.96
CA VAL A 91 7.01 0.86 22.15
C VAL A 91 7.60 1.56 23.37
N LEU A 92 6.82 2.44 24.00
CA LEU A 92 7.25 3.16 25.21
C LEU A 92 7.16 2.26 26.44
N ASP A 93 8.08 2.47 27.37
CA ASP A 93 8.05 1.79 28.67
C ASP A 93 6.93 2.36 29.56
N ALA A 94 5.95 1.51 29.90
CA ALA A 94 4.85 1.86 30.78
C ALA A 94 5.31 2.14 32.23
N GLN A 95 6.50 1.68 32.64
CA GLN A 95 7.06 1.97 33.97
C GLN A 95 7.26 3.48 34.19
N ALA A 96 7.52 4.25 33.13
CA ALA A 96 7.66 5.70 33.22
C ALA A 96 6.36 6.41 33.67
N LEU A 97 5.21 5.72 33.62
CA LEU A 97 3.93 6.21 34.13
C LEU A 97 3.77 6.03 35.65
N LEU A 98 4.61 5.22 36.30
CA LEU A 98 4.46 4.93 37.74
C LEU A 98 4.89 6.10 38.62
N ALA A 99 5.99 6.78 38.29
CA ALA A 99 6.49 7.88 39.11
C ALA A 99 5.47 9.05 39.24
N PRO A 100 4.82 9.52 38.16
CA PRO A 100 3.75 10.51 38.27
C PRO A 100 2.55 10.03 39.12
N ARG A 101 2.15 8.76 39.00
CA ARG A 101 1.06 8.16 39.80
C ARG A 101 1.43 8.15 41.29
N GLN A 102 2.65 7.74 41.62
CA GLN A 102 3.15 7.71 43.00
C GLN A 102 3.20 9.12 43.61
N ALA A 103 3.70 10.11 42.85
CA ALA A 103 3.73 11.50 43.29
C ALA A 103 2.32 12.04 43.60
N TRP A 104 1.34 11.74 42.74
CA TRP A 104 -0.04 12.14 42.97
C TRP A 104 -0.66 11.44 44.20
N LEU A 105 -0.44 10.13 44.37
CA LEU A 105 -0.93 9.38 45.52
C LEU A 105 -0.34 9.92 46.83
N ALA A 106 0.97 10.19 46.87
CA ALA A 106 1.63 10.77 48.03
C ALA A 106 1.09 12.16 48.38
N ALA A 107 0.91 13.03 47.38
CA ALA A 107 0.36 14.37 47.59
C ALA A 107 -1.12 14.33 48.04
N SER A 108 -1.89 13.35 47.56
CA SER A 108 -3.29 13.17 47.96
C SER A 108 -3.40 12.71 49.41
N ALA A 109 -2.57 11.74 49.82
CA ALA A 109 -2.48 11.30 51.22
C ALA A 109 -2.02 12.42 52.17
N ALA A 110 -1.07 13.26 51.74
CA ALA A 110 -0.61 14.41 52.52
C ALA A 110 -1.72 15.46 52.71
N GLU A 111 -2.55 15.69 51.69
CA GLU A 111 -3.69 16.59 51.78
C GLU A 111 -4.78 16.06 52.73
N ASP A 112 -5.05 14.76 52.70
CA ASP A 112 -5.98 14.11 53.64
C ASP A 112 -5.49 14.22 55.09
N ALA A 113 -4.20 13.97 55.33
CA ALA A 113 -3.58 14.14 56.65
C ALA A 113 -3.65 15.59 57.13
N ALA A 114 -3.37 16.56 56.25
CA ALA A 114 -3.42 17.99 56.58
C ALA A 114 -4.87 18.47 56.84
N ARG A 115 -5.86 17.94 56.10
CA ARG A 115 -7.28 18.18 56.38
C ARG A 115 -7.64 17.74 57.79
N LEU A 116 -7.31 16.49 58.15
CA LEU A 116 -7.58 15.94 59.48
C LEU A 116 -6.88 16.72 60.61
N ALA A 117 -5.63 17.13 60.39
CA ALA A 117 -4.87 17.95 61.33
C ALA A 117 -5.55 19.31 61.55
N ARG A 118 -6.00 19.96 60.47
CA ARG A 118 -6.75 21.23 60.53
C ARG A 118 -8.09 21.06 61.23
N ASP A 119 -8.82 19.96 60.98
CA ASP A 119 -10.05 19.63 61.71
C ASP A 119 -9.80 19.51 63.21
N THR A 120 -8.75 18.81 63.59
CA THR A 120 -8.39 18.60 65.00
C THR A 120 -7.97 19.90 65.68
N ALA A 121 -7.09 20.69 65.05
CA ALA A 121 -6.66 21.99 65.56
C ALA A 121 -7.83 22.98 65.68
N SER A 122 -8.78 22.96 64.73
CA SER A 122 -9.95 23.86 64.77
C SER A 122 -10.89 23.56 65.93
N ARG A 123 -11.14 22.27 66.23
CA ARG A 123 -11.96 21.88 67.38
C ARG A 123 -11.29 22.25 68.70
N GLU A 124 -9.97 22.07 68.79
CA GLU A 124 -9.23 22.40 70.01
C GLU A 124 -9.16 23.91 70.26
N ALA A 125 -8.89 24.71 69.22
CA ALA A 125 -8.92 26.17 69.31
C ALA A 125 -10.30 26.68 69.75
N ALA A 126 -11.38 26.14 69.17
CA ALA A 126 -12.76 26.50 69.56
C ALA A 126 -13.07 26.12 71.02
N ARG A 127 -12.61 24.94 71.47
CA ARG A 127 -12.76 24.50 72.87
C ARG A 127 -12.03 25.43 73.83
N MET A 128 -10.76 25.75 73.55
CA MET A 128 -9.94 26.63 74.39
C MET A 128 -10.49 28.06 74.43
N GLN A 129 -11.05 28.55 73.32
CA GLN A 129 -11.71 29.85 73.26
C GLN A 129 -12.95 29.89 74.16
N ALA A 130 -13.78 28.84 74.13
CA ALA A 130 -14.97 28.75 74.99
C ALA A 130 -14.58 28.70 76.49
N LEU A 131 -13.59 27.89 76.86
CA LEU A 131 -13.08 27.79 78.25
C LEU A 131 -12.44 29.10 78.75
N HIS A 132 -11.76 29.84 77.87
CA HIS A 132 -11.19 31.13 78.24
C HIS A 132 -12.27 32.20 78.46
N ALA A 133 -13.30 32.20 77.62
CA ALA A 133 -14.45 33.09 77.74
C ALA A 133 -15.30 32.79 79.00
N ASP A 134 -15.39 31.53 79.40
CA ASP A 134 -16.10 31.08 80.61
C ASP A 134 -15.23 31.22 81.88
N GLY A 135 -14.82 32.46 82.19
CA GLY A 135 -14.17 32.79 83.46
C GLY A 135 -12.67 32.48 83.54
N GLN A 136 -11.94 32.52 82.42
CA GLN A 136 -10.49 32.25 82.35
C GLN A 136 -10.07 30.90 82.95
N GLN A 137 -10.89 29.86 82.78
CA GLN A 137 -10.53 28.49 83.18
C GLN A 137 -9.27 27.97 82.45
N VAL A 138 -8.86 28.65 81.39
CA VAL A 138 -7.64 28.39 80.61
C VAL A 138 -6.80 29.67 80.49
N SER A 139 -5.47 29.52 80.62
CA SER A 139 -4.52 30.63 80.47
C SER A 139 -4.53 31.22 79.05
N THR A 140 -4.31 32.52 78.92
CA THR A 140 -4.16 33.21 77.61
C THR A 140 -3.12 32.53 76.72
N ARG A 141 -1.99 32.11 77.30
CA ARG A 141 -0.93 31.39 76.59
C ARG A 141 -1.40 30.08 75.97
N ALA A 142 -2.30 29.35 76.64
CA ALA A 142 -2.83 28.09 76.11
C ALA A 142 -3.82 28.33 74.95
N LEU A 143 -4.62 29.41 75.03
CA LEU A 143 -5.45 29.85 73.91
C LEU A 143 -4.60 30.26 72.70
N GLU A 144 -3.57 31.09 72.91
CA GLU A 144 -2.62 31.50 71.87
C GLU A 144 -1.94 30.29 71.22
N ALA A 145 -1.48 29.33 72.02
CA ALA A 145 -0.87 28.10 71.50
C ALA A 145 -1.83 27.26 70.62
N ALA A 146 -3.11 27.21 70.97
CA ALA A 146 -4.13 26.52 70.18
C ALA A 146 -4.45 27.27 68.87
N GLN A 147 -4.48 28.60 68.90
CA GLN A 147 -4.64 29.44 67.71
C GLN A 147 -3.44 29.30 66.75
N ASP A 148 -2.22 29.33 67.28
CA ASP A 148 -1.00 29.09 66.50
C ASP A 148 -0.99 27.70 65.87
N ALA A 149 -1.47 26.68 66.59
CA ALA A 149 -1.59 25.33 66.07
C ALA A 149 -2.59 25.25 64.91
N LEU A 150 -3.72 25.96 65.00
CA LEU A 150 -4.68 26.06 63.90
C LEU A 150 -4.07 26.77 62.69
N ALA A 151 -3.42 27.93 62.88
CA ALA A 151 -2.76 28.66 61.80
C ALA A 151 -1.70 27.79 61.08
N ARG A 152 -0.88 27.04 61.84
CA ARG A 152 0.07 26.07 61.26
C ARG A 152 -0.64 24.96 60.47
N ALA A 153 -1.74 24.42 60.97
CA ALA A 153 -2.50 23.38 60.29
C ALA A 153 -3.19 23.88 59.00
N GLU A 154 -3.66 25.13 58.99
CA GLU A 154 -4.21 25.78 57.80
C GLU A 154 -3.15 25.99 56.71
N LEU A 155 -1.96 26.48 57.09
CA LEU A 155 -0.83 26.60 56.17
C LEU A 155 -0.40 25.24 55.62
N ALA A 156 -0.35 24.20 56.48
CA ALA A 156 -0.04 22.84 56.05
C ALA A 156 -1.07 22.29 55.05
N ARG A 157 -2.37 22.55 55.28
CA ARG A 157 -3.45 22.17 54.35
C ARG A 157 -3.30 22.89 53.00
N ALA A 158 -3.05 24.20 53.00
CA ALA A 158 -2.86 24.97 51.78
C ALA A 158 -1.62 24.51 50.98
N ALA A 159 -0.53 24.17 51.68
CA ALA A 159 0.67 23.60 51.07
C ALA A 159 0.39 22.22 50.43
N ALA A 160 -0.31 21.33 51.14
CA ALA A 160 -0.66 20.00 50.64
C ALA A 160 -1.62 20.05 49.43
N GLU A 161 -2.61 20.94 49.46
CA GLU A 161 -3.52 21.19 48.33
C GLU A 161 -2.75 21.69 47.10
N THR A 162 -1.75 22.55 47.30
CA THR A 162 -0.88 23.05 46.22
C THR A 162 0.02 21.94 45.67
N ALA A 163 0.60 21.10 46.53
CA ALA A 163 1.40 19.95 46.12
C ALA A 163 0.58 18.94 45.30
N ARG A 164 -0.67 18.66 45.69
CA ARG A 164 -1.55 17.75 44.93
C ARG A 164 -1.91 18.32 43.55
N ARG A 165 -2.19 19.62 43.45
CA ARG A 165 -2.44 20.29 42.15
C ARG A 165 -1.19 20.23 41.26
N ALA A 166 -0.02 20.57 41.80
CA ALA A 166 1.24 20.50 41.07
C ALA A 166 1.56 19.09 40.57
N ALA A 167 1.27 18.04 41.35
CA ALA A 167 1.45 16.65 40.93
C ALA A 167 0.54 16.29 39.73
N ALA A 168 -0.72 16.73 39.75
CA ALA A 168 -1.65 16.50 38.64
C ALA A 168 -1.24 17.26 37.37
N GLU A 169 -0.84 18.53 37.50
CA GLU A 169 -0.36 19.36 36.40
C GLU A 169 0.93 18.79 35.79
N SER A 170 1.87 18.34 36.63
CA SER A 170 3.09 17.68 36.19
C SER A 170 2.81 16.40 35.38
N ALA A 171 1.85 15.58 35.83
CA ALA A 171 1.44 14.39 35.09
C ALA A 171 0.86 14.72 33.70
N GLN A 172 0.04 15.78 33.61
CA GLN A 172 -0.51 16.25 32.33
C GLN A 172 0.58 16.85 31.42
N ALA A 173 1.52 17.62 31.97
CA ALA A 173 2.62 18.19 31.21
C ALA A 173 3.56 17.10 30.65
N ALA A 174 3.77 16.01 31.40
CA ALA A 174 4.62 14.91 30.98
C ALA A 174 3.96 14.02 29.91
N TRP A 175 2.68 13.68 30.07
CA TRP A 175 2.01 12.63 29.27
C TRP A 175 0.80 13.09 28.46
N GLY A 176 0.43 14.36 28.58
CA GLY A 176 -0.71 14.96 27.91
C GLY A 176 -2.00 14.80 28.70
N PRO A 177 -3.08 15.47 28.27
CA PRO A 177 -4.32 15.56 29.05
C PRO A 177 -4.98 14.21 29.27
N ARG A 178 -4.96 13.32 28.26
CA ARG A 178 -5.67 12.04 28.32
C ARG A 178 -5.00 11.03 29.27
N LEU A 179 -3.70 10.79 29.10
CA LEU A 179 -2.93 9.92 29.99
C LEU A 179 -2.77 10.54 31.38
N GLY A 180 -2.54 11.86 31.47
CA GLY A 180 -2.52 12.59 32.73
C GLY A 180 -3.81 12.44 33.54
N ALA A 181 -4.97 12.50 32.88
CA ALA A 181 -6.26 12.25 33.53
C ALA A 181 -6.40 10.82 34.06
N TRP A 182 -5.91 9.80 33.34
CA TRP A 182 -5.93 8.42 33.82
C TRP A 182 -5.07 8.22 35.07
N LEU A 183 -3.93 8.91 35.14
CA LEU A 183 -3.00 8.84 36.28
C LEU A 183 -3.58 9.40 37.58
N VAL A 184 -4.56 10.30 37.50
CA VAL A 184 -5.23 10.89 38.68
C VAL A 184 -6.66 10.39 38.85
N ALA A 185 -7.07 9.43 38.02
CA ALA A 185 -8.43 8.94 38.04
C ALA A 185 -8.69 8.10 39.31
N PRO A 186 -9.91 8.18 39.88
CA PRO A 186 -10.32 7.34 41.00
C PRO A 186 -10.37 5.87 40.57
N GLU A 187 -10.16 4.97 41.53
CA GLU A 187 -10.23 3.53 41.31
C GLU A 187 -11.60 3.12 40.75
N GLY A 188 -11.61 2.09 39.88
CA GLY A 188 -12.82 1.62 39.19
C GLY A 188 -13.26 2.45 37.99
N SER A 189 -12.77 3.69 37.81
CA SER A 189 -13.08 4.49 36.63
C SER A 189 -12.52 3.88 35.32
N PRO A 190 -13.11 4.19 34.14
CA PRO A 190 -12.57 3.72 32.87
C PRO A 190 -11.09 4.11 32.63
N GLY A 191 -10.68 5.29 33.12
CA GLY A 191 -9.29 5.75 33.07
C GLY A 191 -8.36 4.89 33.93
N ALA A 192 -8.77 4.55 35.16
CA ALA A 192 -8.00 3.66 36.03
C ALA A 192 -7.88 2.25 35.46
N GLN A 193 -8.94 1.73 34.82
CA GLN A 193 -8.91 0.44 34.12
C GLN A 193 -7.97 0.48 32.90
N ALA A 194 -8.01 1.56 32.10
CA ALA A 194 -7.11 1.77 30.98
C ALA A 194 -5.63 1.83 31.43
N TRP A 195 -5.37 2.51 32.53
CA TRP A 195 -4.04 2.56 33.16
C TRP A 195 -3.58 1.18 33.64
N ALA A 196 -4.43 0.43 34.35
CA ALA A 196 -4.10 -0.91 34.84
C ALA A 196 -3.72 -1.85 33.70
N ARG A 197 -4.45 -1.81 32.58
CA ARG A 197 -4.11 -2.61 31.39
C ARG A 197 -2.73 -2.30 30.81
N LEU A 198 -2.29 -1.04 30.85
CA LEU A 198 -0.94 -0.65 30.41
C LEU A 198 0.14 -1.19 31.35
N ILE A 199 -0.07 -1.08 32.67
CA ILE A 199 0.89 -1.56 33.68
C ILE A 199 0.98 -3.09 33.70
N ASP A 200 -0.15 -3.77 33.49
CA ASP A 200 -0.22 -5.24 33.39
C ASP A 200 0.39 -5.78 32.08
N GLY A 201 0.80 -4.91 31.15
CA GLY A 201 1.29 -5.30 29.82
C GLY A 201 0.20 -5.85 28.88
N ARG A 202 -1.08 -5.73 29.25
CA ARG A 202 -2.22 -6.11 28.39
C ARG A 202 -2.40 -5.16 27.23
N ASP A 203 -2.08 -3.89 27.44
CA ASP A 203 -1.97 -2.86 26.42
C ASP A 203 -0.53 -2.29 26.44
N VAL A 204 -0.09 -1.75 25.31
CA VAL A 204 1.19 -1.03 25.17
C VAL A 204 0.95 0.39 24.68
N LEU A 205 1.89 1.26 25.04
CA LEU A 205 1.94 2.63 24.57
C LEU A 205 2.90 2.71 23.39
N LEU A 206 2.43 3.25 22.27
CA LEU A 206 3.22 3.41 21.05
C LEU A 206 3.42 4.89 20.76
N ARG A 207 4.62 5.26 20.33
CA ARG A 207 4.96 6.59 19.83
C ARG A 207 5.24 6.54 18.34
N ALA A 208 4.62 7.45 17.58
CA ALA A 208 4.86 7.59 16.15
C ALA A 208 5.22 9.05 15.80
N ALA A 209 6.07 9.23 14.80
CA ALA A 209 6.25 10.52 14.15
C ALA A 209 5.08 10.81 13.20
N TRP A 210 4.54 12.03 13.24
CA TRP A 210 3.38 12.43 12.44
C TRP A 210 3.55 13.85 11.89
N PRO A 211 3.13 14.15 10.64
CA PRO A 211 3.17 15.50 10.12
C PRO A 211 2.37 16.48 10.98
N ALA A 212 2.96 17.65 11.28
CA ALA A 212 2.36 18.63 12.18
C ALA A 212 1.07 19.26 11.63
N GLU A 213 0.92 19.28 10.30
CA GLU A 213 -0.23 19.86 9.59
C GLU A 213 -1.32 18.82 9.31
N ALA A 214 -0.99 17.52 9.39
CA ALA A 214 -1.95 16.45 9.11
C ALA A 214 -2.90 16.23 10.29
N GLU A 215 -4.19 16.06 10.00
CA GLU A 215 -5.22 15.73 10.97
C GLU A 215 -4.88 14.46 11.77
N LEU A 216 -5.23 14.46 13.06
CA LEU A 216 -5.03 13.29 13.92
C LEU A 216 -6.23 12.33 13.74
N PRO A 217 -5.99 11.04 13.46
CA PRO A 217 -7.05 10.06 13.48
C PRO A 217 -7.51 9.80 14.92
N ALA A 218 -8.83 9.77 15.18
CA ALA A 218 -9.35 9.49 16.52
C ALA A 218 -9.18 8.01 16.95
N SER A 219 -9.35 7.09 16.00
CA SER A 219 -9.12 5.66 16.15
C SER A 219 -8.58 5.17 14.81
N ALA A 220 -7.65 4.22 14.84
CA ALA A 220 -7.11 3.66 13.62
C ALA A 220 -6.87 2.16 13.75
N GLU A 221 -6.83 1.49 12.60
CA GLU A 221 -6.31 0.13 12.53
C GLU A 221 -4.84 0.22 12.14
N LEU A 222 -3.99 -0.32 13.01
CA LEU A 222 -2.58 -0.48 12.77
C LEU A 222 -2.35 -1.94 12.38
N GLU A 223 -1.84 -2.16 11.18
CA GLU A 223 -1.26 -3.44 10.82
C GLU A 223 0.21 -3.40 11.23
N LEU A 224 0.57 -4.17 12.26
CA LEU A 224 1.95 -4.22 12.74
C LEU A 224 2.69 -5.31 11.98
N ALA A 225 3.72 -4.91 11.24
CA ALA A 225 4.63 -5.83 10.59
C ALA A 225 5.83 -6.06 11.53
N ARG A 226 6.15 -7.33 11.78
CA ARG A 226 7.41 -7.71 12.42
C ARG A 226 8.20 -8.58 11.45
N ALA A 227 9.52 -8.50 11.51
CA ALA A 227 10.37 -9.31 10.64
C ALA A 227 10.23 -10.82 10.91
N ASP A 228 9.82 -11.21 12.12
CA ASP A 228 9.76 -12.59 12.61
C ASP A 228 8.35 -13.21 12.62
N LEU A 229 7.31 -12.42 12.36
CA LEU A 229 5.91 -12.87 12.44
C LEU A 229 5.08 -12.31 11.29
N PRO A 230 4.05 -13.04 10.81
CA PRO A 230 3.11 -12.50 9.85
C PRO A 230 2.46 -11.21 10.39
N PRO A 231 2.13 -10.26 9.51
CA PRO A 231 1.55 -8.99 9.92
C PRO A 231 0.27 -9.22 10.72
N ALA A 232 0.20 -8.61 11.89
CA ALA A 232 -0.93 -8.75 12.80
C ALA A 232 -1.71 -7.43 12.83
N ARG A 233 -2.98 -7.48 12.40
CA ARG A 233 -3.89 -6.34 12.54
C ARG A 233 -4.23 -6.11 13.99
N ARG A 234 -4.00 -4.89 14.45
CA ARG A 234 -4.34 -4.44 15.79
C ARG A 234 -5.10 -3.14 15.72
N ARG A 235 -6.19 -3.08 16.48
CA ARG A 235 -6.84 -1.79 16.70
C ARG A 235 -5.97 -0.95 17.61
N ALA A 236 -5.71 0.28 17.18
CA ALA A 236 -4.95 1.26 17.94
C ALA A 236 -5.79 2.51 18.15
N GLU A 237 -5.80 2.96 19.38
CA GLU A 237 -6.52 4.16 19.78
C GLU A 237 -5.54 5.32 19.90
N ALA A 238 -5.82 6.43 19.21
CA ALA A 238 -5.02 7.62 19.37
C ALA A 238 -5.29 8.27 20.74
N LEU A 239 -4.24 8.51 21.50
CA LEU A 239 -4.29 9.19 22.78
C LEU A 239 -4.10 10.71 22.63
N GLY A 240 -3.55 11.13 21.48
CA GLY A 240 -3.30 12.52 21.12
C GLY A 240 -1.83 12.78 20.80
N ALA A 241 -1.48 14.05 20.66
CA ALA A 241 -0.09 14.47 20.53
C ALA A 241 0.67 14.24 21.83
N ALA A 242 1.88 13.70 21.74
CA ALA A 242 2.78 13.59 22.88
C ALA A 242 3.29 15.00 23.25
N PRO A 243 3.28 15.39 24.54
CA PRO A 243 3.95 16.60 24.98
C PRO A 243 5.44 16.56 24.68
N ALA A 244 6.10 17.73 24.69
CA ALA A 244 7.53 17.84 24.40
C ALA A 244 8.40 16.88 25.26
N ALA A 245 8.04 16.68 26.53
CA ALA A 245 8.74 15.77 27.43
C ALA A 245 8.68 14.29 26.98
N ALA A 246 7.59 13.87 26.33
CA ALA A 246 7.38 12.50 25.84
C ALA A 246 7.61 12.36 24.32
N ALA A 247 7.86 13.47 23.61
CA ALA A 247 7.93 13.49 22.15
C ALA A 247 9.17 12.80 21.59
N GLY A 248 10.27 12.74 22.36
CA GLY A 248 11.57 12.27 21.85
C GLY A 248 12.16 13.24 20.82
N THR A 249 13.21 12.81 20.13
CA THR A 249 13.86 13.61 19.08
C THR A 249 13.18 13.36 17.74
N LEU A 250 12.65 14.41 17.12
CA LEU A 250 11.96 14.34 15.83
C LEU A 250 12.52 15.38 14.86
N PRO A 251 12.54 15.09 13.54
CA PRO A 251 12.79 16.08 12.50
C PRO A 251 11.83 17.28 12.55
N PRO A 252 12.23 18.45 12.01
CA PRO A 252 11.35 19.59 11.84
C PRO A 252 10.09 19.24 11.03
N GLY A 253 8.95 19.86 11.36
CA GLY A 253 7.66 19.62 10.71
C GLY A 253 6.93 18.35 11.17
N LEU A 254 7.51 17.58 12.10
CA LEU A 254 6.90 16.40 12.69
C LEU A 254 6.55 16.62 14.17
N ARG A 255 5.50 15.94 14.63
CA ARG A 255 5.10 15.84 16.04
C ARG A 255 4.96 14.38 16.45
N ALA A 256 5.18 14.11 17.72
CA ALA A 256 4.94 12.78 18.27
C ALA A 256 3.44 12.57 18.52
N LEU A 257 2.91 11.42 18.11
CA LEU A 257 1.59 10.94 18.50
C LEU A 257 1.72 9.73 19.41
N LEU A 258 0.85 9.67 20.41
CA LEU A 258 0.73 8.53 21.31
C LEU A 258 -0.47 7.68 20.90
N PHE A 259 -0.27 6.37 20.85
CA PHE A 259 -1.32 5.38 20.61
C PHE A 259 -1.33 4.34 21.71
N ARG A 260 -2.51 3.82 22.00
CA ARG A 260 -2.69 2.61 22.81
C ARG A 260 -3.09 1.46 21.90
N ALA A 261 -2.42 0.32 22.02
CA ALA A 261 -2.79 -0.91 21.33
C ALA A 261 -2.71 -2.10 22.29
N GLY A 262 -3.33 -3.23 21.96
CA GLY A 262 -3.13 -4.46 22.74
C GLY A 262 -1.66 -4.88 22.77
N GLY A 263 -1.16 -5.35 23.91
CA GLY A 263 0.27 -5.58 24.18
C GLY A 263 0.86 -6.75 23.40
N GLY A 264 0.22 -7.93 23.44
CA GLY A 264 0.74 -9.12 22.74
C GLY A 264 2.23 -9.36 23.00
N SER A 265 3.00 -9.65 21.95
CA SER A 265 4.45 -9.92 22.03
C SER A 265 5.35 -8.69 21.91
N LEU A 266 4.80 -7.48 22.06
CA LEU A 266 5.56 -6.23 21.96
C LEU A 266 6.26 -5.92 23.27
N SER A 267 7.56 -5.70 23.23
CA SER A 267 8.38 -5.35 24.40
C SER A 267 8.72 -3.87 24.39
N ALA A 268 8.86 -3.26 25.58
CA ALA A 268 9.28 -1.87 25.71
C ALA A 268 10.65 -1.63 25.03
N GLY A 269 10.80 -0.46 24.41
CA GLY A 269 11.99 -0.08 23.63
C GLY A 269 12.05 -0.67 22.22
N GLN A 270 11.15 -1.59 21.86
CA GLN A 270 11.09 -2.14 20.51
C GLN A 270 10.61 -1.07 19.52
N VAL A 271 11.27 -1.01 18.36
CA VAL A 271 10.78 -0.25 17.20
C VAL A 271 10.16 -1.23 16.22
N VAL A 272 8.94 -0.96 15.79
CA VAL A 272 8.18 -1.76 14.82
C VAL A 272 7.68 -0.88 13.68
N ASP A 273 7.64 -1.46 12.48
CA ASP A 273 6.99 -0.80 11.36
C ASP A 273 5.50 -1.14 11.38
N GLY A 274 4.67 -0.12 11.22
CA GLY A 274 3.22 -0.24 11.22
C GLY A 274 2.61 0.42 10.00
N HIS A 275 1.53 -0.14 9.49
CA HIS A 275 0.72 0.47 8.45
C HIS A 275 -0.59 0.96 9.06
N LEU A 276 -0.76 2.28 9.08
CA LEU A 276 -1.98 2.93 9.49
C LEU A 276 -2.99 2.89 8.35
N LEU A 277 -4.08 2.15 8.54
CA LEU A 277 -5.14 2.06 7.54
C LEU A 277 -6.04 3.31 7.56
N LEU A 278 -6.24 3.91 6.39
CA LEU A 278 -6.93 5.18 6.17
C LEU A 278 -8.19 4.98 5.33
N GLY A 279 -9.30 5.63 5.70
CA GLY A 279 -10.55 5.62 4.92
C GLY A 279 -11.20 4.24 4.78
N PRO A 280 -12.22 4.06 3.93
CA PRO A 280 -12.75 2.73 3.57
C PRO A 280 -11.81 2.01 2.57
N ALA A 281 -11.96 0.69 2.43
CA ALA A 281 -11.29 -0.04 1.36
C ALA A 281 -11.93 0.32 0.00
N LEU A 282 -11.10 0.62 -0.98
CA LEU A 282 -11.51 0.81 -2.36
C LEU A 282 -11.74 -0.56 -2.99
N ALA A 283 -12.88 -0.77 -3.63
CA ALA A 283 -13.19 -2.00 -4.34
C ALA A 283 -12.44 -2.06 -5.68
N GLY A 284 -12.05 -3.26 -6.10
CA GLY A 284 -11.34 -3.48 -7.35
C GLY A 284 -10.94 -4.94 -7.53
N ALA A 285 -9.85 -5.15 -8.26
CA ALA A 285 -9.37 -6.49 -8.56
C ALA A 285 -7.87 -6.61 -8.40
N TRP A 286 -7.41 -7.81 -8.02
CA TRP A 286 -6.00 -8.16 -7.92
C TRP A 286 -5.56 -8.95 -9.14
N VAL A 287 -4.41 -8.56 -9.69
CA VAL A 287 -3.76 -9.24 -10.82
C VAL A 287 -2.30 -9.53 -10.51
N PRO A 288 -1.71 -10.62 -11.05
CA PRO A 288 -0.28 -10.86 -10.93
C PRO A 288 0.52 -9.80 -11.70
N ALA A 289 1.77 -9.55 -11.30
CA ALA A 289 2.64 -8.60 -12.02
C ALA A 289 2.82 -8.93 -13.51
N SER A 290 2.75 -10.20 -13.90
CA SER A 290 2.86 -10.65 -15.28
C SER A 290 1.71 -10.21 -16.18
N ALA A 291 0.56 -9.83 -15.60
CA ALA A 291 -0.58 -9.28 -16.34
C ALA A 291 -0.37 -7.81 -16.72
N LEU A 292 0.51 -7.10 -16.02
CA LEU A 292 0.71 -5.67 -16.15
C LEU A 292 1.81 -5.37 -17.18
N ILE A 293 1.53 -4.43 -18.08
CA ILE A 293 2.52 -3.92 -19.05
C ILE A 293 2.71 -2.42 -18.83
N TRP A 294 3.96 -1.97 -18.87
CA TRP A 294 4.29 -0.56 -18.88
C TRP A 294 4.42 -0.07 -20.32
N HIS A 295 3.55 0.86 -20.73
CA HIS A 295 3.59 1.45 -22.06
C HIS A 295 3.12 2.90 -22.01
N ALA A 296 3.76 3.79 -22.78
CA ALA A 296 3.46 5.23 -22.80
C ALA A 296 3.41 5.89 -21.40
N GLY A 297 4.31 5.47 -20.50
CA GLY A 297 4.45 6.07 -19.15
C GLY A 297 3.39 5.66 -18.12
N GLN A 298 2.49 4.72 -18.43
CA GLN A 298 1.46 4.25 -17.52
C GLN A 298 1.25 2.72 -17.60
N PRO A 299 0.65 2.09 -16.59
CA PRO A 299 0.39 0.65 -16.60
C PRO A 299 -0.90 0.30 -17.35
N TRP A 300 -0.87 -0.86 -18.01
CA TRP A 300 -1.96 -1.39 -18.82
C TRP A 300 -2.17 -2.89 -18.57
N VAL A 301 -3.37 -3.38 -18.87
CA VAL A 301 -3.70 -4.81 -18.98
C VAL A 301 -4.41 -5.08 -20.31
N TYR A 302 -4.31 -6.31 -20.81
CA TYR A 302 -5.16 -6.78 -21.90
C TYR A 302 -6.37 -7.52 -21.34
N ARG A 303 -7.55 -7.07 -21.72
CA ARG A 303 -8.83 -7.72 -21.41
C ARG A 303 -9.26 -8.61 -22.56
N GLN A 304 -9.78 -9.78 -22.25
CA GLN A 304 -10.43 -10.64 -23.21
C GLN A 304 -11.89 -10.20 -23.38
N GLU A 305 -12.27 -9.88 -24.61
CA GLU A 305 -13.62 -9.52 -25.02
C GLU A 305 -14.18 -10.62 -25.93
N ALA A 306 -15.45 -10.97 -25.74
CA ALA A 306 -16.15 -11.84 -26.68
C ALA A 306 -16.32 -11.07 -27.99
N LEU A 307 -15.87 -11.66 -29.10
CA LEU A 307 -16.12 -11.08 -30.41
C LEU A 307 -17.61 -11.29 -30.72
N ALA A 308 -18.39 -10.21 -30.77
CA ALA A 308 -19.73 -10.29 -31.31
C ALA A 308 -19.61 -10.72 -32.78
N GLU A 309 -20.23 -11.84 -33.15
CA GLU A 309 -20.42 -12.18 -34.56
C GLU A 309 -21.14 -11.00 -35.21
N ALA A 310 -20.41 -10.21 -36.01
CA ALA A 310 -21.04 -9.29 -36.92
C ALA A 310 -21.96 -10.15 -37.79
N ALA A 311 -23.27 -9.90 -37.67
CA ALA A 311 -24.31 -10.60 -38.41
C ALA A 311 -23.86 -10.75 -39.86
N SER A 312 -23.75 -12.00 -40.32
CA SER A 312 -23.49 -12.34 -41.71
C SER A 312 -24.44 -11.52 -42.59
N GLY A 313 -23.88 -10.60 -43.38
CA GLY A 313 -24.63 -9.93 -44.42
C GLY A 313 -25.20 -10.98 -45.39
N PRO A 314 -26.41 -10.76 -45.95
CA PRO A 314 -27.03 -11.75 -46.83
C PRO A 314 -26.12 -11.99 -48.04
N ALA A 315 -25.82 -13.27 -48.28
CA ALA A 315 -25.08 -13.73 -49.45
C ALA A 315 -25.78 -13.23 -50.74
N PRO A 316 -25.03 -12.81 -51.77
CA PRO A 316 -25.63 -12.49 -53.06
C PRO A 316 -26.27 -13.76 -53.64
N ALA A 317 -27.56 -13.65 -53.99
CA ALA A 317 -28.30 -14.71 -54.66
C ALA A 317 -27.66 -14.99 -56.04
N GLY A 318 -26.87 -16.06 -56.11
CA GLY A 318 -26.42 -16.63 -57.37
C GLY A 318 -27.62 -17.22 -58.12
N HIS A 319 -27.84 -16.69 -59.33
CA HIS A 319 -28.71 -17.29 -60.34
C HIS A 319 -28.23 -18.71 -60.64
N GLY A 320 -29.18 -19.64 -60.71
CA GLY A 320 -28.93 -20.98 -61.21
C GLY A 320 -28.70 -20.96 -62.71
N ASP A 321 -27.84 -21.87 -63.16
CA ASP A 321 -28.05 -22.66 -64.37
C ASP A 321 -27.24 -23.95 -64.18
N ASP A 322 -27.90 -25.07 -64.47
CA ASP A 322 -27.36 -26.43 -64.48
C ASP A 322 -26.39 -26.62 -65.67
N ASP A 323 -25.28 -27.33 -65.46
CA ASP A 323 -24.92 -28.56 -66.18
C ASP A 323 -23.40 -28.89 -66.11
N ASP A 324 -23.17 -30.20 -66.06
CA ASP A 324 -21.99 -31.00 -66.42
C ASP A 324 -20.86 -31.30 -65.39
N ASP A 325 -20.57 -32.60 -65.37
CA ASP A 325 -19.64 -33.39 -64.57
C ASP A 325 -18.16 -32.97 -64.71
N ASP A 326 -17.38 -33.11 -63.62
CA ASP A 326 -16.15 -33.91 -63.60
C ASP A 326 -15.47 -33.90 -62.21
N ASP A 327 -14.95 -35.07 -61.81
CA ASP A 327 -14.16 -35.36 -60.60
C ASP A 327 -12.90 -34.46 -60.47
N GLU A 328 -12.71 -33.78 -59.33
CA GLU A 328 -11.38 -33.65 -58.71
C GLU A 328 -11.40 -33.11 -57.25
N LEU A 329 -10.88 -33.94 -56.34
CA LEU A 329 -10.16 -33.59 -55.10
C LEU A 329 -10.76 -32.52 -54.17
N ALA A 330 -11.52 -32.98 -53.18
CA ALA A 330 -11.82 -32.20 -51.96
C ALA A 330 -10.52 -31.78 -51.23
N PRO A 331 -10.25 -30.48 -51.02
CA PRO A 331 -9.24 -30.08 -50.05
C PRO A 331 -9.77 -30.31 -48.64
N ALA A 332 -8.85 -30.81 -47.81
CA ALA A 332 -9.05 -31.20 -46.44
C ALA A 332 -9.72 -30.12 -45.58
N ALA A 333 -10.59 -30.61 -44.69
CA ALA A 333 -11.19 -29.93 -43.56
C ALA A 333 -10.37 -28.76 -42.97
N THR A 334 -10.82 -27.54 -43.23
CA THR A 334 -10.54 -26.35 -42.42
C THR A 334 -11.28 -26.46 -41.07
N ALA A 335 -10.90 -27.43 -40.25
CA ALA A 335 -11.52 -27.69 -38.97
C ALA A 335 -10.46 -27.60 -37.86
N ALA A 336 -10.28 -26.40 -37.30
CA ALA A 336 -9.93 -26.15 -35.88
C ALA A 336 -9.56 -24.66 -35.59
N ALA A 337 -10.12 -23.68 -36.29
CA ALA A 337 -10.12 -22.31 -35.78
C ALA A 337 -11.26 -22.22 -34.75
N GLY A 338 -10.96 -22.45 -33.47
CA GLY A 338 -11.92 -22.20 -32.38
C GLY A 338 -12.41 -20.74 -32.39
N PRO A 339 -13.43 -20.40 -31.57
CA PRO A 339 -14.03 -19.07 -31.58
C PRO A 339 -12.96 -17.98 -31.43
N LEU A 340 -13.03 -16.97 -32.29
CA LEU A 340 -12.15 -15.81 -32.24
C LEU A 340 -12.43 -15.00 -30.98
N GLN A 341 -11.35 -14.53 -30.35
CA GLN A 341 -11.44 -13.69 -29.16
C GLN A 341 -10.68 -12.40 -29.43
N ALA A 342 -11.28 -11.29 -28.99
CA ALA A 342 -10.66 -9.97 -29.10
C ALA A 342 -9.94 -9.63 -27.79
N PHE A 343 -8.78 -9.01 -27.90
CA PHE A 343 -7.98 -8.53 -26.79
C PHE A 343 -7.82 -7.04 -26.91
N ARG A 344 -8.31 -6.32 -25.90
CA ARG A 344 -8.24 -4.86 -25.84
C ARG A 344 -7.36 -4.41 -24.70
N ARG A 345 -6.45 -3.49 -25.00
CA ARG A 345 -5.63 -2.85 -23.96
C ARG A 345 -6.47 -1.83 -23.18
N GLN A 346 -6.41 -1.88 -21.85
CA GLN A 346 -7.08 -0.94 -20.96
C GLN A 346 -6.04 -0.27 -20.04
N ALA A 347 -6.07 1.07 -19.99
CA ALA A 347 -5.21 1.85 -19.11
C ALA A 347 -5.67 1.70 -17.66
N LEU A 348 -4.71 1.67 -16.73
CA LEU A 348 -4.97 1.48 -15.31
C LEU A 348 -4.42 2.67 -14.50
N PRO A 349 -5.00 3.87 -14.64
CA PRO A 349 -4.62 5.00 -13.81
C PRO A 349 -4.91 4.68 -12.34
N GLY A 350 -3.88 4.74 -11.50
CA GLY A 350 -3.99 4.40 -10.08
C GLY A 350 -3.82 2.92 -9.74
N ALA A 351 -3.26 2.10 -10.64
CA ALA A 351 -2.81 0.76 -10.26
C ALA A 351 -1.76 0.84 -9.14
N GLU A 352 -2.00 0.13 -8.04
CA GLU A 352 -1.14 0.14 -6.87
C GLU A 352 -0.54 -1.25 -6.63
N ARG A 353 0.75 -1.32 -6.30
CA ARG A 353 1.40 -2.59 -5.98
C ARG A 353 1.01 -3.03 -4.57
N GLU A 354 0.75 -4.32 -4.38
CA GLU A 354 0.49 -4.90 -3.06
C GLU A 354 1.67 -4.59 -2.12
N PRO A 355 1.42 -4.05 -0.91
CA PRO A 355 2.46 -3.91 0.10
C PRO A 355 3.01 -5.30 0.48
N GLY A 356 4.32 -5.53 0.31
CA GLY A 356 4.97 -6.79 0.67
C GLY A 356 5.55 -7.60 -0.50
N ALA A 357 5.75 -8.90 -0.29
CA ALA A 357 6.58 -9.76 -1.15
C ALA A 357 5.83 -10.55 -2.25
N SER A 358 4.49 -10.53 -2.26
CA SER A 358 3.65 -11.25 -3.22
C SER A 358 3.73 -10.72 -4.65
N GLY A 359 4.06 -9.42 -4.81
CA GLY A 359 4.26 -8.80 -6.12
C GLY A 359 2.99 -8.62 -6.97
N ARG A 360 1.79 -8.76 -6.41
CA ARG A 360 0.53 -8.51 -7.11
C ARG A 360 0.24 -7.01 -7.23
N TRP A 361 -0.70 -6.66 -8.11
CA TRP A 361 -1.16 -5.29 -8.34
C TRP A 361 -2.67 -5.20 -8.12
N PHE A 362 -3.09 -4.15 -7.44
CA PHE A 362 -4.48 -3.77 -7.24
C PHE A 362 -4.92 -2.80 -8.33
N LEU A 363 -6.06 -3.11 -8.95
CA LEU A 363 -6.70 -2.32 -9.99
C LEU A 363 -7.97 -1.68 -9.41
N PRO A 364 -7.93 -0.39 -9.03
CA PRO A 364 -9.06 0.29 -8.41
C PRO A 364 -10.25 0.38 -9.37
N GLY A 365 -11.45 0.01 -8.90
CA GLY A 365 -12.68 0.05 -9.69
C GLY A 365 -12.74 -0.95 -10.85
N PHE A 366 -11.78 -1.87 -10.95
CA PHE A 366 -11.75 -2.87 -12.03
C PHE A 366 -12.78 -3.97 -11.78
N ASP A 367 -13.54 -4.30 -12.82
CA ASP A 367 -14.55 -5.37 -12.80
C ASP A 367 -13.88 -6.74 -12.87
N ALA A 368 -13.88 -7.47 -11.75
CA ALA A 368 -13.25 -8.78 -11.64
C ALA A 368 -13.96 -9.89 -12.45
N THR A 369 -15.14 -9.62 -13.04
CA THR A 369 -15.78 -10.57 -13.96
C THR A 369 -15.11 -10.62 -15.34
N GLN A 370 -14.28 -9.63 -15.65
CA GLN A 370 -13.65 -9.48 -16.96
C GLN A 370 -12.29 -10.18 -16.99
N PRO A 371 -12.12 -11.24 -17.81
CA PRO A 371 -10.87 -11.98 -17.85
C PRO A 371 -9.72 -11.11 -18.39
N VAL A 372 -8.55 -11.23 -17.78
CA VAL A 372 -7.34 -10.50 -18.16
C VAL A 372 -6.22 -11.44 -18.54
N VAL A 373 -5.39 -11.01 -19.48
CA VAL A 373 -4.20 -11.75 -19.91
C VAL A 373 -3.18 -11.71 -18.77
N VAL A 374 -2.89 -12.88 -18.19
CA VAL A 374 -1.92 -13.05 -17.09
C VAL A 374 -0.56 -13.54 -17.58
N ARG A 375 -0.47 -14.01 -18.82
CA ARG A 375 0.77 -14.40 -19.51
C ARG A 375 0.66 -14.10 -21.01
N GLY A 376 1.74 -13.61 -21.61
CA GLY A 376 1.77 -13.25 -23.04
C GLY A 376 1.31 -11.83 -23.34
N ALA A 377 1.12 -10.98 -22.33
CA ALA A 377 0.66 -9.60 -22.49
C ALA A 377 1.63 -8.76 -23.37
N GLN A 378 2.95 -8.92 -23.19
CA GLN A 378 3.97 -8.25 -24.01
C GLN A 378 3.90 -8.65 -25.50
N LEU A 379 3.48 -9.89 -25.80
CA LEU A 379 3.33 -10.36 -27.17
C LEU A 379 2.17 -9.66 -27.86
N LEU A 380 1.03 -9.47 -27.17
CA LEU A 380 -0.08 -8.69 -27.70
C LEU A 380 0.31 -7.24 -28.01
N LEU A 381 1.15 -6.63 -27.16
CA LEU A 381 1.70 -5.29 -27.44
C LEU A 381 2.59 -5.29 -28.68
N SER A 382 3.39 -6.33 -28.88
CA SER A 382 4.24 -6.47 -30.07
C SER A 382 3.40 -6.63 -31.34
N GLU A 383 2.35 -7.45 -31.31
CA GLU A 383 1.42 -7.62 -32.43
C GLU A 383 0.72 -6.29 -32.78
N GLU A 384 0.31 -5.54 -31.75
CA GLU A 384 -0.29 -4.22 -31.91
C GLU A 384 0.65 -3.22 -32.60
N GLN A 385 1.91 -3.14 -32.17
CA GLN A 385 2.91 -2.25 -32.76
C GLN A 385 3.27 -2.66 -34.18
N LYS A 386 3.36 -3.96 -34.46
CA LYS A 386 3.63 -4.48 -35.80
C LYS A 386 2.52 -4.10 -36.78
N GLY A 387 1.26 -4.19 -36.36
CA GLY A 387 0.12 -3.78 -37.18
C GLY A 387 0.12 -2.28 -37.48
N LEU A 388 0.48 -1.44 -36.50
CA LEU A 388 0.61 0.01 -36.71
C LEU A 388 1.69 0.37 -37.74
N LEU A 389 2.84 -0.31 -37.70
CA LEU A 389 3.92 -0.09 -38.66
C LEU A 389 3.56 -0.51 -40.09
N LYS A 390 2.71 -1.54 -40.26
CA LYS A 390 2.28 -2.00 -41.59
C LYS A 390 1.28 -1.00 -42.21
N ASN A 391 0.35 -0.47 -41.43
CA ASN A 391 -0.59 0.56 -41.88
C ASN A 391 0.11 1.89 -42.26
N GLU A 392 1.20 2.26 -41.59
CA GLU A 392 1.94 3.51 -41.88
C GLU A 392 2.79 3.44 -43.15
N ASN A 393 3.10 2.23 -43.65
CA ASN A 393 3.83 2.02 -44.91
C ASN A 393 2.92 1.94 -46.15
N ASP A 394 1.59 1.80 -45.95
CA ASP A 394 0.58 1.72 -47.02
C ASP A 394 -0.11 3.08 -47.30
N ASP A 395 0.21 4.13 -46.53
CA ASP A 395 -0.13 5.55 -46.77
C ASP A 395 1.04 6.30 -47.44
#